data_AF-A0A9E5BKJ3-F1
#
_entry.id   AF-A0A9E5BKJ3-F1
#
_cell.length_a   1.000
_cell.length_b   1.000
_cell.length_c   1.000
_cell.angle_alpha   90.00
_cell.angle_beta   90.00
_cell.angle_gamma   90.00
#
_symmetry.space_group_name_H-M   'P 1'
#
loop_
_entity.id
_entity.type
_entity.pdbx_description
1 polymer ?
#
loop_
_entity_poly.entity_id
_entity_poly.type
_entity_poly.pdbx_seq_one_letter_code
_entity_poly.pdbx_strand_id
1 'polypeptide(L)' 'LTWQKMTKEASKQMAVVTARISRLEGMEAHARTADDRLDKYFPAERFDLGKPVEV' A
#
# COMPACT_ATOMS: atom_id res chain seq x y z
N LEU A 1 1.15 -1.42 25.11
CA LEU A 1 1.34 -2.39 24.02
C LEU A 1 0.08 -2.43 23.18
N THR A 2 0.20 -2.34 21.86
CA THR A 2 -0.93 -2.43 20.92
C THR A 2 -0.66 -3.55 19.90
N TRP A 3 -1.73 -4.11 19.35
CA TRP A 3 -1.68 -5.15 18.32
C TRP A 3 -2.74 -4.86 17.27
N GLN A 4 -2.48 -5.23 16.02
CA GLN A 4 -3.44 -5.06 14.91
C GLN A 4 -3.48 -6.31 14.02
N LYS A 5 -4.69 -6.60 13.50
CA LYS A 5 -4.94 -7.63 12.49
C LYS A 5 -5.95 -7.09 11.49
N MET A 6 -5.68 -7.27 10.20
CA MET A 6 -6.55 -6.79 9.12
C MET A 6 -7.12 -7.97 8.32
N THR A 7 -8.37 -7.85 7.87
CA THR A 7 -8.91 -8.71 6.81
C THR A 7 -8.28 -8.36 5.46
N LYS A 8 -8.55 -9.14 4.41
CA LYS A 8 -8.10 -8.81 3.06
C LYS A 8 -8.75 -7.51 2.57
N GLU A 9 -10.03 -7.33 2.86
CA GLU A 9 -10.82 -6.16 2.47
C GLU A 9 -10.34 -4.90 3.20
N ALA A 10 -10.03 -4.99 4.50
CA ALA A 10 -9.40 -3.91 5.24
C ALA A 10 -8.00 -3.59 4.69
N SER A 11 -7.22 -4.63 4.36
CA SER A 11 -5.90 -4.46 3.74
C SER A 11 -5.96 -3.71 2.41
N LYS A 12 -7.00 -3.95 1.61
CA LYS A 12 -7.24 -3.23 0.35
C LYS A 12 -7.34 -1.73 0.58
N GLN A 13 -8.21 -1.31 1.49
CA GLN A 13 -8.43 0.11 1.78
C GLN A 13 -7.17 0.77 2.36
N MET A 14 -6.49 0.08 3.28
CA MET A 14 -5.29 0.61 3.93
C MET A 14 -4.10 0.71 2.97
N ALA A 15 -3.83 -0.34 2.18
CA ALA A 15 -2.67 -0.38 1.30
C ALA A 15 -2.68 0.74 0.25
N VAL A 16 -3.83 1.09 -0.33
CA VAL A 16 -3.93 2.19 -1.31
C VAL A 16 -3.57 3.54 -0.67
N VAL A 17 -3.97 3.77 0.59
CA VAL A 17 -3.62 5.00 1.32
C VAL A 17 -2.14 4.97 1.73
N THR A 18 -1.66 3.85 2.28
CA THR A 18 -0.24 3.67 2.66
C THR A 18 0.69 3.90 1.48
N ALA A 19 0.41 3.33 0.31
CA ALA A 19 1.20 3.52 -0.90
C ALA A 19 1.39 5.00 -1.24
N ARG A 20 0.29 5.77 -1.24
CA ARG A 20 0.30 7.20 -1.57
C ARG A 20 1.01 8.04 -0.51
N ILE A 21 0.70 7.85 0.77
CA ILE A 21 1.34 8.60 1.86
C ILE A 21 2.84 8.31 1.89
N SER A 22 3.24 7.04 1.82
CA SER A 22 4.66 6.68 1.85
C SER A 22 5.43 7.28 0.66
N ARG A 23 4.84 7.38 -0.54
CA ARG A 23 5.46 8.09 -1.67
C ARG A 23 5.56 9.59 -1.45
N LEU A 24 4.53 10.22 -0.89
CA LEU A 24 4.57 11.63 -0.52
C LEU A 24 5.68 11.93 0.51
N GLU A 25 5.98 10.96 1.38
CA GLU A 25 7.01 11.06 2.41
C GLU A 25 8.41 10.61 1.93
N GLY A 26 8.57 10.18 0.67
CA GLY A 26 9.84 9.68 0.16
C GLY A 26 10.22 8.27 0.61
N MET A 27 9.30 7.52 1.22
CA MET A 27 9.49 6.18 1.79
C MET A 27 9.12 5.06 0.79
N GLU A 28 9.79 5.00 -0.36
CA GLU A 28 9.44 4.10 -1.47
C GLU A 28 9.34 2.61 -1.07
N ALA A 29 10.21 2.12 -0.18
CA ALA A 29 10.15 0.73 0.29
C ALA A 29 8.85 0.41 1.06
N HIS A 30 8.33 1.38 1.82
CA HIS A 30 7.05 1.22 2.52
C HIS A 30 5.89 1.19 1.51
N ALA A 31 5.95 2.03 0.49
CA ALA A 31 4.96 2.06 -0.58
C ALA A 31 4.91 0.72 -1.34
N ARG A 32 6.07 0.16 -1.74
CA ARG A 32 6.14 -1.14 -2.44
C ARG A 32 5.57 -2.28 -1.61
N THR A 33 5.79 -2.26 -0.30
CA THR A 33 5.19 -3.27 0.61
C THR A 33 3.65 -3.20 0.63
N ALA A 34 3.07 -2.02 0.39
CA ALA A 34 1.63 -1.86 0.24
C ALA A 34 1.16 -2.35 -1.13
N ASP A 35 1.89 -2.02 -2.20
CA ASP A 35 1.63 -2.48 -3.56
C ASP A 35 1.62 -4.02 -3.65
N ASP A 36 2.64 -4.69 -3.08
CA ASP A 36 2.75 -6.16 -3.04
C ASP A 36 1.53 -6.82 -2.37
N ARG A 37 0.96 -6.17 -1.35
CA ARG A 37 -0.22 -6.69 -0.65
C ARG A 37 -1.49 -6.55 -1.50
N LEU A 38 -1.58 -5.50 -2.32
CA LEU A 38 -2.68 -5.32 -3.27
C LEU A 38 -2.59 -6.33 -4.40
N ASP A 39 -1.40 -6.53 -4.98
CA ASP A 39 -1.18 -7.53 -6.03
C ASP A 39 -1.49 -8.95 -5.53
N LYS A 40 -1.01 -9.29 -4.33
CA LYS A 40 -1.25 -10.60 -3.71
C LYS A 40 -2.73 -10.94 -3.51
N TYR A 41 -3.55 -9.99 -3.10
CA TYR A 41 -4.94 -10.25 -2.72
C TYR A 41 -5.96 -9.85 -3.78
N PHE A 42 -5.61 -8.92 -4.66
CA PHE A 42 -6.50 -8.33 -5.66
C PHE A 42 -5.78 -8.17 -7.02
N PRO A 43 -5.19 -9.24 -7.58
CA PRO A 43 -4.33 -9.16 -8.78
C PRO A 43 -5.07 -8.69 -10.05
N ALA A 44 -6.39 -8.82 -10.09
CA ALA A 44 -7.21 -8.39 -11.22
C ALA A 44 -7.66 -6.92 -11.12
N GLU A 45 -7.36 -6.24 -10.01
CA GLU A 45 -7.79 -4.87 -9.78
C GLU A 45 -6.67 -3.87 -10.01
N ARG A 46 -7.03 -2.66 -10.44
CA ARG A 46 -6.09 -1.56 -10.63
C ARG A 46 -6.37 -0.48 -9.59
N PHE A 47 -5.30 0.06 -9.03
CA PHE A 47 -5.35 1.06 -7.98
C PHE A 47 -4.51 2.27 -8.38
N ASP A 48 -4.93 3.46 -7.93
CA ASP A 48 -4.07 4.64 -7.93
C ASP A 48 -3.18 4.60 -6.69
N LEU A 49 -1.89 4.34 -6.91
CA LEU A 49 -0.89 4.14 -5.86
C LEU A 49 0.03 5.36 -5.70
N GLY A 50 -0.22 6.44 -6.44
CA GLY A 50 0.66 7.61 -6.48
C GLY A 50 1.89 7.43 -7.37
N LYS A 51 2.73 8.47 -7.44
CA LYS A 51 3.95 8.47 -8.26
C LYS A 51 5.14 7.91 -7.46
N PRO A 52 5.95 6.99 -8.03
CA PRO A 52 7.17 6.52 -7.39
C PRO A 52 8.12 7.67 -7.06
N VAL A 53 8.90 7.51 -5.99
CA VAL A 53 9.93 8.48 -5.61
C VAL A 53 11.03 8.50 -6.68
N GLU A 54 11.39 9.70 -7.14
CA GLU A 54 12.50 9.93 -8.06
C GLU A 54 13.80 10.11 -7.25
N VAL A 55 14.90 9.51 -7.72
CA VAL A 55 16.23 9.54 -7.10
C VAL A 55 17.23 10.16 -8.06
#